data_AF-A0A959LCU4-F1
#
_entry.id   AF-A0A959LCU4-F1
#
_cell.length_a   1.000
_cell.length_b   1.000
_cell.length_c   1.000
_cell.angle_alpha   90.00
_cell.angle_beta   90.00
_cell.angle_gamma   90.00
#
_symmetry.space_group_name_H-M   'P 1'
#
loop_
_entity.id
_entity.type
_entity.pdbx_description
1 polymer ?
#
loop_
_entity_poly.entity_id
_entity_poly.type
_entity_poly.pdbx_seq_one_letter_code
_entity_poly.pdbx_strand_id
1 'polypeptide(L)' 'MHIVNKLPVGITHIDRKLISGDSPLAANKLGKLAAKTILNSINPIA' A
#
# COMPACT_ATOMS: atom_id res chain seq x y z
N MET A 1 -16.91 3.85 -7.67
CA MET A 1 -15.93 3.88 -6.56
C MET A 1 -16.12 2.59 -5.77
N HIS A 2 -15.10 1.72 -5.70
CA HIS A 2 -15.19 0.45 -4.98
C HIS A 2 -14.32 0.54 -3.72
N ILE A 3 -14.94 0.53 -2.53
CA ILE A 3 -14.25 0.57 -1.24
C ILE A 3 -14.06 -0.86 -0.75
N VAL A 4 -12.80 -1.26 -0.55
CA VAL A 4 -12.45 -2.65 -0.24
C VAL A 4 -12.40 -2.97 1.26
N ASN A 5 -12.31 -1.95 2.12
CA ASN A 5 -12.27 -2.14 3.57
C ASN A 5 -13.62 -1.83 4.22
N LYS A 6 -14.01 -2.62 5.23
CA LYS A 6 -15.21 -2.38 6.07
C LYS A 6 -14.87 -1.78 7.44
N LEU A 7 -13.64 -1.99 7.91
CA LEU A 7 -13.13 -1.54 9.21
C LEU A 7 -11.68 -1.04 9.07
N PRO A 8 -11.22 -0.10 9.93
CA PRO A 8 -9.87 0.47 9.88
C PRO A 8 -8.86 -0.37 10.68
N VAL A 9 -8.54 -1.57 10.21
CA VAL A 9 -7.73 -2.57 10.96
C VAL A 9 -6.27 -2.68 10.49
N GLY A 10 -5.73 -1.66 9.84
CA GLY A 10 -4.32 -1.58 9.46
C GLY A 10 -3.99 -2.24 8.13
N ILE A 11 -4.97 -2.32 7.22
CA ILE A 11 -4.83 -2.93 5.91
C ILE A 11 -4.28 -1.93 4.89
N THR A 12 -3.45 -2.43 3.98
CA THR A 12 -2.95 -1.70 2.82
C THR A 12 -3.45 -2.36 1.54
N HIS A 13 -3.71 -1.58 0.51
CA HIS A 13 -4.17 -2.06 -0.80
C HIS A 13 -3.37 -1.40 -1.94
N ILE A 14 -3.16 -2.14 -3.02
CA ILE A 14 -2.57 -1.62 -4.26
C ILE A 14 -3.56 -1.84 -5.39
N ASP A 15 -3.93 -0.76 -6.07
CA ASP A 15 -4.59 -0.79 -7.37
C ASP A 15 -3.67 -0.13 -8.40
N ARG A 16 -3.05 -0.94 -9.25
CA ARG A 16 -2.03 -0.50 -10.23
C ARG A 16 -0.91 0.28 -9.54
N LYS A 17 -0.88 1.61 -9.68
CA LYS A 17 0.11 2.51 -9.08
C LYS A 17 -0.42 3.28 -7.87
N LEU A 18 -1.70 3.12 -7.52
CA LEU A 18 -2.29 3.69 -6.33
C LEU A 18 -2.08 2.76 -5.14
N ILE A 19 -1.40 3.25 -4.11
CA ILE A 19 -1.17 2.54 -2.85
C ILE A 19 -1.95 3.27 -1.76
N SER A 20 -2.77 2.55 -1.02
CA SER A 20 -3.61 3.12 0.05
C SER A 20 -3.47 2.33 1.36
N GLY A 21 -3.72 3.00 2.48
CA GLY A 21 -3.83 2.42 3.82
C GLY A 21 -5.13 2.89 4.48
N ASP A 22 -5.75 2.03 5.29
CA ASP A 22 -7.09 2.27 5.84
C ASP A 22 -7.13 3.18 7.08
N SER A 23 -6.02 3.33 7.82
CA SER A 23 -5.95 4.09 9.07
C SER A 23 -4.49 4.34 9.52
N PRO A 24 -4.24 5.12 10.59
CA PRO A 24 -2.90 5.25 11.17
C PRO A 24 -2.22 3.91 11.51
N LEU A 25 -3.00 2.86 11.80
CA LEU A 25 -2.47 1.52 12.08
C LEU A 25 -1.76 0.90 10.86
N ALA A 26 -2.12 1.33 9.64
CA ALA A 26 -1.49 0.87 8.40
C ALA A 26 -0.15 1.56 8.09
N ALA A 27 0.22 2.63 8.81
CA ALA A 27 1.31 3.53 8.41
C ALA A 27 2.66 2.82 8.20
N ASN A 28 3.06 1.95 9.13
CA ASN A 28 4.31 1.19 9.01
C ASN A 28 4.31 0.23 7.80
N LYS A 29 3.20 -0.48 7.58
CA LYS A 29 3.05 -1.40 6.44
C LYS A 29 3.01 -0.63 5.12
N LEU A 30 2.30 0.50 5.09
CA LEU A 30 2.18 1.37 3.94
C LEU A 30 3.54 1.94 3.51
N GLY A 31 4.34 2.43 4.46
CA GLY A 31 5.68 2.94 4.18
C GLY A 31 6.61 1.89 3.58
N LYS A 32 6.64 0.68 4.16
CA LYS A 32 7.42 -0.45 3.63
C LYS A 32 6.96 -0.86 2.23
N LEU A 33 5.64 -0.93 2.04
CA LEU A 33 5.04 -1.29 0.75
C LEU A 33 5.36 -0.25 -0.32
N ALA A 34 5.19 1.04 -0.02
CA ALA A 34 5.50 2.12 -0.94
C ALA A 34 6.98 2.12 -1.35
N ALA A 35 7.91 2.00 -0.38
CA ALA A 35 9.33 1.92 -0.68
C ALA A 35 9.66 0.75 -1.62
N LYS A 36 9.11 -0.44 -1.34
CA LYS A 36 9.31 -1.62 -2.20
C LYS A 36 8.71 -1.42 -3.59
N THR A 37 7.49 -0.91 -3.70
CA THR A 37 6.85 -0.67 -5.01
C THR A 37 7.64 0.33 -5.84
N ILE A 38 8.17 1.40 -5.24
CA ILE A 38 9.00 2.39 -5.93
C ILE A 38 10.31 1.76 -6.39
N LEU A 39 11.04 1.07 -5.52
CA LEU A 39 12.30 0.40 -5.86
C LEU A 39 12.11 -0.61 -7.00
N ASN A 40 11.07 -1.45 -6.94
CA ASN A 40 10.79 -2.42 -7.98
C ASN A 40 10.35 -1.78 -9.30
N SER A 41 9.79 -0.56 -9.27
CA SER A 41 9.43 0.17 -10.49
C SER A 41 10.64 0.76 -11.23
N ILE A 42 11.76 0.97 -10.53
CA ILE A 42 13.00 1.52 -11.09
C ILE A 42 14.08 0.45 -11.31
N ASN A 43 13.99 -0.69 -10.61
CA ASN A 43 14.87 -1.84 -10.79
C ASN A 43 14.05 -3.14 -10.73
N PRO A 44 13.55 -3.65 -11.88
CA PRO A 44 12.62 -4.78 -11.93
C PRO A 44 13.18 -6.14 -11.46
N ILE A 45 14.47 -6.21 -11.11
CA ILE A 45 15.20 -7.45 -10.83
C ILE A 45 15.43 -7.67 -9.31
N ALA A 46 14.89 -6.78 -8.45
CA ALA A 46 14.99 -6.86 -6.99
C ALA A 46 13.75 -7.46 -6.29
#